data_AF-H0E5C8-F1
#
_entry.id   AF-H0E5C8-F1
#
_cell.length_a   1.000
_cell.length_b   1.000
_cell.length_c   1.000
_cell.angle_alpha   90.00
_cell.angle_beta   90.00
_cell.angle_gamma   90.00
#
_symmetry.space_group_name_H-M   'P 1'
#
loop_
_entity.id
_entity.type
_entity.pdbx_description
1 polymer ?
#
loop_
_entity_poly.entity_id
_entity_poly.type
_entity_poly.pdbx_seq_one_letter_code
_entity_poly.pdbx_strand_id
1 'polypeptide(L)'
;MPVDARGGPVTEPAARHWPLLVSSTDTVALLHARDAPRDVILGVAGLHMLLIDRTGGYHAILPRRMPEVERRYDELRGDEPVVAVEEAIDAMVEVGALERSPSRLVILRPPAPTPSDLHVARIRMDEAEELPEVWPMSRRLQRLAWRVGPEGFAGQRFRELASFGRLRATIADPDPLFSDQDGLYHVGPAALPPLSTALNVGSDGPHGARGWISAHHLRFVSPPGVGSPILLAAYEAAALLLGGGVGANAVRRAARATGLWLVLLEHVDGRAGAFDTTVAGLTAEFAPLLRLAAGGDHRSTVTALLADLERAGLVRTERPSRKTLRVHVLPVRAPDDERTTSFLRQWSAWRMSGGESAAGLDELVVLAERHLRDRVRRTWVDLLEARRVRVEVRPPDDA
;
A
#
# COMPACT_ATOMS: atom_id res chain seq x y z
N MET A 1 -11.90 -15.23 25.11
CA MET A 1 -11.89 -13.83 24.62
C MET A 1 -11.20 -13.83 23.27
N PRO A 2 -11.78 -13.26 22.22
CA PRO A 2 -11.01 -13.02 21.01
C PRO A 2 -9.75 -12.24 21.42
N VAL A 3 -8.60 -12.70 20.92
CA VAL A 3 -7.26 -12.28 21.38
C VAL A 3 -7.04 -10.77 21.19
N ASP A 4 -7.86 -10.12 20.38
CA ASP A 4 -7.71 -8.76 19.85
C ASP A 4 -8.19 -7.62 20.77
N ALA A 5 -8.99 -7.90 21.80
CA ALA A 5 -9.63 -6.86 22.63
C ALA A 5 -9.01 -6.68 24.04
N ARG A 6 -7.68 -6.84 24.20
CA ARG A 6 -7.05 -6.78 25.54
C ARG A 6 -6.54 -5.40 25.97
N GLY A 7 -6.53 -4.41 25.08
CA GLY A 7 -5.98 -3.08 25.36
C GLY A 7 -7.04 -2.09 25.85
N GLY A 8 -6.78 -1.46 27.01
CA GLY A 8 -7.48 -0.25 27.45
C GLY A 8 -7.25 0.96 26.52
N PRO A 9 -7.59 2.20 26.96
CA PRO A 9 -7.74 3.35 26.07
C PRO A 9 -6.52 3.58 25.17
N VAL A 10 -6.79 3.72 23.87
CA VAL A 10 -5.77 3.75 22.81
C VAL A 10 -5.24 5.17 22.63
N THR A 11 -4.26 5.51 23.47
CA THR A 11 -3.40 6.69 23.25
C THR A 11 -1.97 6.31 22.87
N GLU A 12 -1.63 5.01 22.80
CA GLU A 12 -0.27 4.55 22.47
C GLU A 12 -0.13 4.15 20.98
N PRO A 13 1.08 4.18 20.40
CA PRO A 13 1.32 3.90 18.97
C PRO A 13 0.99 2.47 18.53
N ALA A 14 0.90 2.25 17.22
CA ALA A 14 0.67 0.93 16.61
C ALA A 14 1.70 -0.15 17.00
N ALA A 15 2.80 0.21 17.67
CA ALA A 15 3.75 -0.76 18.22
C ALA A 15 3.09 -1.70 19.27
N ARG A 16 2.04 -1.27 19.98
CA ARG A 16 1.47 -1.99 21.14
C ARG A 16 -0.01 -2.39 21.00
N HIS A 17 -0.72 -1.88 19.99
CA HIS A 17 -2.16 -2.11 19.80
C HIS A 17 -2.46 -2.86 18.49
N TRP A 18 -3.63 -3.48 18.40
CA TRP A 18 -4.10 -4.16 17.20
C TRP A 18 -5.00 -3.24 16.37
N PRO A 19 -4.73 -3.06 15.06
CA PRO A 19 -5.61 -2.25 14.21
C PRO A 19 -7.00 -2.89 14.14
N LEU A 20 -8.03 -2.05 14.19
CA LEU A 20 -9.38 -2.48 13.87
C LEU A 20 -9.45 -2.63 12.35
N LEU A 21 -9.34 -3.86 11.88
CA LEU A 21 -9.37 -4.15 10.46
C LEU A 21 -10.81 -4.35 9.97
N VAL A 22 -11.61 -3.29 10.10
CA VAL A 22 -13.04 -3.32 9.80
C VAL A 22 -13.42 -2.10 8.98
N SER A 23 -14.02 -2.33 7.81
CA SER A 23 -14.67 -1.26 7.06
C SER A 23 -16.11 -1.10 7.52
N SER A 24 -16.60 0.14 7.61
CA SER A 24 -18.04 0.39 7.72
C SER A 24 -18.82 -0.27 6.59
N THR A 25 -18.19 -0.46 5.42
CA THR A 25 -18.76 -1.16 4.28
C THR A 25 -19.04 -2.64 4.57
N ASP A 26 -18.19 -3.32 5.34
CA ASP A 26 -18.39 -4.75 5.67
C ASP A 26 -19.62 -4.92 6.55
N THR A 27 -19.75 -4.04 7.57
CA THR A 27 -20.92 -4.00 8.46
C THR A 27 -22.20 -3.67 7.69
N VAL A 28 -22.14 -2.68 6.79
CA VAL A 28 -23.28 -2.27 5.98
C VAL A 28 -23.67 -3.34 4.95
N ALA A 29 -22.72 -4.05 4.35
CA ALA A 29 -22.99 -5.14 3.42
C ALA A 29 -23.76 -6.29 4.10
N LEU A 30 -23.38 -6.66 5.33
CA LEU A 30 -24.11 -7.65 6.13
C LEU A 30 -25.53 -7.19 6.46
N LEU A 31 -25.73 -5.90 6.74
CA LEU A 31 -27.07 -5.34 6.98
C LEU A 31 -27.92 -5.33 5.70
N HIS A 32 -27.35 -4.97 4.56
CA HIS A 32 -28.03 -5.05 3.27
C HIS A 32 -28.47 -6.48 2.95
N ALA A 33 -27.63 -7.49 3.20
CA ALA A 33 -27.97 -8.88 3.00
C ALA A 33 -29.11 -9.38 3.91
N ARG A 34 -29.32 -8.73 5.06
CA ARG A 34 -30.39 -9.03 6.03
C ARG A 34 -31.64 -8.17 5.86
N ASP A 35 -31.74 -7.43 4.78
CA ASP A 35 -32.88 -6.56 4.51
C ASP A 35 -33.09 -5.42 5.53
N ALA A 36 -31.99 -4.93 6.10
CA ALA A 36 -32.05 -3.78 7.00
C ALA A 36 -32.59 -2.52 6.27
N PRO A 37 -33.48 -1.76 6.91
CA PRO A 37 -33.93 -0.46 6.41
C PRO A 37 -32.79 0.54 6.17
N ARG A 38 -33.00 1.47 5.23
CA ARG A 38 -31.99 2.46 4.81
C ARG A 38 -31.55 3.37 5.96
N ASP A 39 -32.47 3.77 6.83
CA ASP A 39 -32.25 4.54 8.05
C ASP A 39 -31.35 3.78 9.05
N VAL A 40 -31.55 2.47 9.22
CA VAL A 40 -30.65 1.62 10.02
C VAL A 40 -29.25 1.59 9.42
N ILE A 41 -29.15 1.39 8.10
CA ILE A 41 -27.86 1.32 7.38
C ILE A 41 -27.07 2.63 7.53
N LEU A 42 -27.72 3.78 7.33
CA LEU A 42 -27.08 5.09 7.47
C LEU A 42 -26.65 5.36 8.91
N GLY A 43 -27.48 4.98 9.88
CA GLY A 43 -27.15 5.08 11.30
C GLY A 43 -25.93 4.23 11.67
N VAL A 44 -25.92 2.96 11.28
CA VAL A 44 -24.79 2.05 11.54
C VAL A 44 -23.51 2.54 10.86
N ALA A 45 -23.58 2.98 9.60
CA ALA A 45 -22.42 3.54 8.91
C ALA A 45 -21.84 4.75 9.66
N GLY A 46 -22.69 5.67 10.10
CA GLY A 46 -22.29 6.87 10.84
C GLY A 46 -21.70 6.58 12.21
N LEU A 47 -22.38 5.75 13.00
CA LEU A 47 -21.89 5.35 14.32
C LEU A 47 -20.56 4.61 14.21
N HIS A 48 -20.44 3.67 13.27
CA HIS A 48 -19.22 2.90 13.09
C HIS A 48 -18.03 3.80 12.73
N MET A 49 -18.21 4.76 11.81
CA MET A 49 -17.14 5.73 11.50
C MET A 49 -16.75 6.59 12.71
N LEU A 50 -17.71 7.02 13.53
CA LEU A 50 -17.39 7.80 14.74
C LEU A 50 -16.63 6.97 15.79
N LEU A 51 -16.96 5.68 15.93
CA LEU A 51 -16.24 4.76 16.81
C LEU A 51 -14.82 4.48 16.28
N ILE A 52 -14.65 4.31 14.98
CA ILE A 52 -13.33 4.19 14.33
C ILE A 52 -12.50 5.45 14.56
N ASP A 53 -13.07 6.64 14.31
CA ASP A 53 -12.40 7.92 14.54
C ASP A 53 -11.98 8.09 16.00
N ARG A 54 -12.88 7.75 16.94
CA ARG A 54 -12.63 7.83 18.38
C ARG A 54 -11.53 6.89 18.86
N THR A 55 -11.41 5.73 18.24
CA THR A 55 -10.37 4.73 18.55
C THR A 55 -9.11 4.93 17.73
N GLY A 56 -9.11 5.87 16.77
CA GLY A 56 -8.01 6.03 15.82
C GLY A 56 -7.83 4.84 14.88
N GLY A 57 -8.84 3.96 14.75
CA GLY A 57 -8.80 2.74 13.96
C GLY A 57 -8.17 1.53 14.65
N TYR A 58 -8.28 1.41 15.97
CA TYR A 58 -7.74 0.28 16.76
C TYR A 58 -8.84 -0.49 17.48
N HIS A 59 -8.62 -1.78 17.73
CA HIS A 59 -9.47 -2.54 18.65
C HIS A 59 -9.40 -1.91 20.04
N ALA A 60 -10.56 -1.62 20.61
CA ALA A 60 -10.66 -0.97 21.91
C ALA A 60 -11.84 -1.52 22.71
N ILE A 61 -11.64 -1.57 24.04
CA ILE A 61 -12.74 -1.64 24.98
C ILE A 61 -13.14 -0.20 25.32
N LEU A 62 -14.37 0.16 24.98
CA LEU A 62 -14.96 1.47 25.19
C LEU A 62 -15.93 1.45 26.37
N PRO A 63 -16.12 2.58 27.08
CA PRO A 63 -17.22 2.73 28.02
C PRO A 63 -18.56 2.52 27.31
N ARG A 64 -19.57 2.02 28.03
CA ARG A 64 -20.92 1.82 27.47
C ARG A 64 -21.53 3.11 26.92
N ARG A 65 -21.30 4.23 27.60
CA ARG A 65 -21.79 5.56 27.23
C ARG A 65 -20.62 6.42 26.79
N MET A 66 -20.77 7.07 25.66
CA MET A 66 -19.77 7.98 25.09
C MET A 66 -20.48 9.26 24.66
N PRO A 67 -20.74 10.20 25.59
CA PRO A 67 -21.48 11.42 25.29
C PRO A 67 -20.88 12.23 24.15
N GLU A 68 -19.56 12.15 23.95
CA GLU A 68 -18.87 12.79 22.84
C GLU A 68 -19.19 12.16 21.48
N VAL A 69 -19.37 10.83 21.42
CA VAL A 69 -19.77 10.09 20.21
C VAL A 69 -21.26 10.26 19.94
N GLU A 70 -22.09 10.16 20.98
CA GLU A 70 -23.54 10.37 20.91
C GLU A 70 -23.87 11.76 20.35
N ARG A 71 -23.24 12.82 20.88
CA ARG A 71 -23.41 14.18 20.37
C ARG A 71 -22.99 14.32 18.91
N ARG A 72 -21.84 13.75 18.52
CA ARG A 72 -21.36 13.82 17.12
C ARG A 72 -22.26 13.01 16.18
N TYR A 73 -22.88 11.94 16.67
CA TYR A 73 -23.85 11.16 15.92
C TYR A 73 -25.12 11.97 15.67
N ASP A 74 -25.64 12.64 16.69
CA ASP A 74 -26.80 13.53 16.55
C ASP A 74 -26.53 14.69 15.60
N GLU A 75 -25.33 15.30 15.67
CA GLU A 75 -24.87 16.31 14.71
C GLU A 75 -24.79 15.76 13.27
N LEU A 76 -24.35 14.51 13.11
CA LEU A 76 -24.25 13.83 11.82
C LEU A 76 -25.62 13.50 11.23
N ARG A 77 -26.56 13.05 12.07
CA ARG A 77 -27.94 12.74 11.72
C ARG A 77 -28.75 13.99 11.38
N GLY A 78 -28.63 15.05 12.19
CA GLY A 78 -29.50 16.22 12.10
C GLY A 78 -30.97 15.85 12.36
N ASP A 79 -31.89 16.50 11.65
CA ASP A 79 -33.33 16.25 11.76
C ASP A 79 -33.82 15.05 10.90
N GLU A 80 -32.89 14.29 10.32
CA GLU A 80 -33.22 13.18 9.42
C GLU A 80 -33.78 11.97 10.21
N PRO A 81 -34.72 11.21 9.61
CA PRO A 81 -35.37 10.05 10.25
C PRO A 81 -34.45 8.83 10.17
N VAL A 82 -33.30 8.94 10.84
CA VAL A 82 -32.29 7.89 11.00
C VAL A 82 -32.40 7.35 12.42
N VAL A 83 -32.14 6.07 12.58
CA VAL A 83 -32.22 5.40 13.88
C VAL A 83 -31.37 6.08 14.97
N ALA A 84 -31.82 5.95 16.22
CA ALA A 84 -31.09 6.47 17.36
C ALA A 84 -29.77 5.71 17.60
N VAL A 85 -28.86 6.29 18.41
CA VAL A 85 -27.56 5.65 18.72
C VAL A 85 -27.72 4.23 19.28
N GLU A 86 -28.66 4.00 20.20
CA GLU A 86 -28.87 2.66 20.78
C GLU A 86 -29.34 1.64 19.75
N GLU A 87 -30.24 2.03 18.84
CA GLU A 87 -30.72 1.17 17.76
C GLU A 87 -29.60 0.85 16.76
N ALA A 88 -28.73 1.82 16.46
CA ALA A 88 -27.53 1.59 15.66
C ALA A 88 -26.53 0.65 16.38
N ILE A 89 -26.37 0.78 17.70
CA ILE A 89 -25.56 -0.15 18.51
C ILE A 89 -26.14 -1.56 18.45
N ASP A 90 -27.46 -1.71 18.62
CA ASP A 90 -28.15 -3.00 18.56
C ASP A 90 -27.94 -3.67 17.20
N ALA A 91 -28.13 -2.94 16.10
CA ALA A 91 -27.88 -3.43 14.74
C ALA A 91 -26.40 -3.83 14.53
N MET A 92 -25.44 -3.08 15.07
CA MET A 92 -24.02 -3.45 15.01
C MET A 92 -23.69 -4.71 15.84
N VAL A 93 -24.36 -4.93 16.97
CA VAL A 93 -24.23 -6.17 17.77
C VAL A 93 -24.79 -7.36 17.00
N GLU A 94 -25.94 -7.22 16.34
CA GLU A 94 -26.56 -8.29 15.57
C GLU A 94 -25.69 -8.82 14.42
N VAL A 95 -24.91 -7.94 13.78
CA VAL A 95 -23.96 -8.32 12.72
C VAL A 95 -22.57 -8.66 13.26
N GLY A 96 -22.39 -8.70 14.58
CA GLY A 96 -21.12 -9.07 15.21
C GLY A 96 -20.00 -8.03 15.06
N ALA A 97 -20.34 -6.77 14.73
CA ALA A 97 -19.39 -5.65 14.70
C ALA A 97 -19.12 -5.05 16.08
N LEU A 98 -20.02 -5.29 17.05
CA LEU A 98 -19.85 -4.90 18.46
C LEU A 98 -20.18 -6.07 19.39
N GLU A 99 -19.47 -6.16 20.51
CA GLU A 99 -19.93 -6.87 21.72
C GLU A 99 -20.33 -5.82 22.75
N ARG A 100 -21.53 -5.98 23.32
CA ARG A 100 -22.05 -5.09 24.38
C ARG A 100 -22.16 -5.82 25.71
N SER A 101 -21.66 -5.19 26.76
CA SER A 101 -21.90 -5.60 28.15
C SER A 101 -22.58 -4.48 28.95
N PRO A 102 -22.95 -4.72 30.23
CA PRO A 102 -23.53 -3.68 31.09
C PRO A 102 -22.67 -2.44 31.26
N SER A 103 -21.34 -2.54 31.15
CA SER A 103 -20.41 -1.44 31.43
C SER A 103 -19.52 -1.02 30.24
N ARG A 104 -19.48 -1.82 29.18
CA ARG A 104 -18.55 -1.60 28.05
C ARG A 104 -19.14 -1.98 26.70
N LEU A 105 -18.54 -1.40 25.66
CA LEU A 105 -18.64 -1.82 24.28
C LEU A 105 -17.26 -2.30 23.81
N VAL A 106 -17.22 -3.35 23.01
CA VAL A 106 -15.99 -3.85 22.39
C VAL A 106 -16.19 -3.82 20.89
N ILE A 107 -15.31 -3.13 20.16
CA ILE A 107 -15.36 -3.14 18.71
C ILE A 107 -14.73 -4.42 18.18
N LEU A 108 -15.53 -5.18 17.43
CA LEU A 108 -15.17 -6.47 16.88
C LEU A 108 -14.97 -6.38 15.37
N ARG A 109 -14.27 -7.37 14.83
CA ARG A 109 -14.29 -7.64 13.40
C ARG A 109 -15.59 -8.37 13.05
N PRO A 110 -16.49 -7.77 12.25
CA PRO A 110 -17.66 -8.49 11.77
C PRO A 110 -17.21 -9.67 10.89
N PRO A 111 -18.04 -10.72 10.77
CA PRO A 111 -17.77 -11.80 9.83
C PRO A 111 -17.63 -11.23 8.42
N ALA A 112 -16.76 -11.82 7.60
CA ALA A 112 -16.61 -11.39 6.22
C ALA A 112 -17.93 -11.60 5.46
N PRO A 113 -18.44 -10.59 4.73
CA PRO A 113 -19.60 -10.76 3.86
C PRO A 113 -19.29 -11.83 2.81
N THR A 114 -20.25 -12.71 2.53
CA THR A 114 -20.11 -13.68 1.44
C THR A 114 -20.16 -12.97 0.08
N PRO A 115 -19.66 -13.58 -1.01
CA PRO A 115 -19.84 -13.01 -2.35
C PRO A 115 -21.31 -12.72 -2.71
N SER A 116 -22.23 -13.54 -2.19
CA SER A 116 -23.67 -13.32 -2.34
C SER A 116 -24.13 -12.06 -1.60
N ASP A 117 -23.66 -11.83 -0.38
CA ASP A 117 -23.99 -10.64 0.40
C ASP A 117 -23.51 -9.36 -0.29
N LEU A 118 -22.29 -9.39 -0.84
CA LEU A 118 -21.72 -8.28 -1.61
C LEU A 118 -22.50 -8.01 -2.89
N HIS A 119 -22.95 -9.06 -3.59
CA HIS A 119 -23.78 -8.91 -4.79
C HIS A 119 -25.14 -8.29 -4.47
N VAL A 120 -25.81 -8.75 -3.41
CA VAL A 120 -27.08 -8.19 -2.95
C VAL A 120 -26.90 -6.73 -2.50
N ALA A 121 -25.84 -6.43 -1.74
CA ALA A 121 -25.53 -5.07 -1.35
C ALA A 121 -25.28 -4.16 -2.57
N ARG A 122 -24.57 -4.66 -3.59
CA ARG A 122 -24.31 -3.91 -4.82
C ARG A 122 -25.59 -3.56 -5.58
N ILE A 123 -26.47 -4.54 -5.81
CA ILE A 123 -27.76 -4.31 -6.49
C ILE A 123 -28.56 -3.22 -5.78
N ARG A 124 -28.66 -3.32 -4.45
CA ARG A 124 -29.42 -2.35 -3.63
C ARG A 124 -28.80 -0.96 -3.61
N MET A 125 -27.47 -0.86 -3.68
CA MET A 125 -26.79 0.42 -3.83
C MET A 125 -27.09 1.05 -5.20
N ASP A 126 -27.07 0.25 -6.27
CA ASP A 126 -27.37 0.71 -7.63
C ASP A 126 -28.85 1.15 -7.75
N GLU A 127 -29.79 0.41 -7.14
CA GLU A 127 -31.21 0.80 -7.04
C GLU A 127 -31.44 2.10 -6.24
N ALA A 128 -30.58 2.40 -5.26
CA ALA A 128 -30.66 3.62 -4.46
C ALA A 128 -30.10 4.87 -5.18
N GLU A 129 -29.25 4.71 -6.20
CA GLU A 129 -28.76 5.81 -7.04
C GLU A 129 -29.83 6.36 -8.00
N GLU A 130 -30.86 5.57 -8.31
CA GLU A 130 -32.00 5.98 -9.16
C GLU A 130 -33.05 6.84 -8.42
N LEU A 131 -32.89 7.05 -7.11
CA LEU A 131 -33.81 7.87 -6.31
C LEU A 131 -33.40 9.37 -6.31
N PRO A 132 -34.32 10.31 -6.62
CA PRO A 132 -34.01 11.74 -6.75
C PRO A 132 -33.51 12.46 -5.48
N GLU A 133 -33.63 11.83 -4.32
CA GLU A 133 -33.42 12.47 -3.01
C GLU A 133 -32.18 11.92 -2.31
N VAL A 134 -31.02 12.54 -2.59
CA VAL A 134 -29.79 12.25 -1.84
C VAL A 134 -29.92 12.90 -0.46
N TRP A 135 -30.16 12.07 0.56
CA TRP A 135 -30.22 12.50 1.96
C TRP A 135 -28.96 13.30 2.34
N PRO A 136 -29.08 14.46 3.03
CA PRO A 136 -27.94 15.25 3.46
C PRO A 136 -26.96 14.48 4.37
N MET A 137 -27.43 13.51 5.17
CA MET A 137 -26.57 12.62 5.95
C MET A 137 -25.67 11.78 5.05
N SER A 138 -26.15 11.28 3.91
CA SER A 138 -25.32 10.52 2.95
C SER A 138 -24.13 11.36 2.45
N ARG A 139 -24.31 12.66 2.20
CA ARG A 139 -23.21 13.57 1.82
C ARG A 139 -22.27 13.88 2.98
N ARG A 140 -22.79 13.95 4.22
CA ARG A 140 -21.95 14.10 5.42
C ARG A 140 -21.15 12.83 5.70
N LEU A 141 -21.76 11.66 5.54
CA LEU A 141 -21.14 10.34 5.62
C LEU A 141 -20.08 10.15 4.57
N GLN A 142 -20.31 10.52 3.31
CA GLN A 142 -19.26 10.49 2.29
C GLN A 142 -18.05 11.34 2.72
N ARG A 143 -18.25 12.59 3.18
CA ARG A 143 -17.16 13.43 3.71
C ARG A 143 -16.48 12.84 4.94
N LEU A 144 -17.21 12.12 5.78
CA LEU A 144 -16.65 11.40 6.92
C LEU A 144 -15.87 10.16 6.47
N ALA A 145 -16.36 9.43 5.48
CA ALA A 145 -15.73 8.26 4.87
C ALA A 145 -14.40 8.62 4.20
N TRP A 146 -14.37 9.72 3.46
CA TRP A 146 -13.12 10.28 2.90
C TRP A 146 -12.10 10.62 3.98
N ARG A 147 -12.58 11.05 5.15
CA ARG A 147 -11.72 11.41 6.29
C ARG A 147 -11.28 10.19 7.09
N VAL A 148 -12.17 9.23 7.34
CA VAL A 148 -12.09 8.18 8.37
C VAL A 148 -12.01 6.75 7.80
N GLY A 149 -12.54 6.54 6.60
CA GLY A 149 -12.61 5.22 5.96
C GLY A 149 -11.27 4.71 5.45
N PRO A 150 -11.21 3.52 4.84
CA PRO A 150 -9.96 2.91 4.36
C PRO A 150 -9.15 3.78 3.39
N GLU A 151 -9.84 4.61 2.59
CA GLU A 151 -9.24 5.61 1.71
C GLU A 151 -8.54 6.75 2.47
N GLY A 152 -8.92 7.01 3.73
CA GLY A 152 -8.35 8.06 4.62
C GLY A 152 -7.50 7.56 5.79
N PHE A 153 -7.82 6.41 6.41
CA PHE A 153 -7.14 5.88 7.60
C PHE A 153 -6.50 4.50 7.43
N ALA A 154 -6.98 3.63 6.53
CA ALA A 154 -6.28 2.37 6.30
C ALA A 154 -4.91 2.65 5.67
N GLY A 155 -4.80 3.67 4.83
CA GLY A 155 -3.50 4.19 4.39
C GLY A 155 -2.58 4.59 5.55
N GLN A 156 -3.03 5.38 6.53
CA GLN A 156 -2.15 5.87 7.60
C GLN A 156 -1.75 4.77 8.61
N ARG A 157 -2.68 3.91 9.03
CA ARG A 157 -2.39 2.90 10.05
C ARG A 157 -1.65 1.69 9.50
N PHE A 158 -1.93 1.27 8.27
CA PHE A 158 -1.09 0.28 7.63
C PHE A 158 0.33 0.82 7.38
N ARG A 159 0.48 2.10 7.00
CA ARG A 159 1.80 2.75 6.94
C ARG A 159 2.50 2.77 8.30
N GLU A 160 1.76 3.05 9.38
CA GLU A 160 2.30 3.02 10.73
C GLU A 160 2.75 1.62 11.14
N LEU A 161 1.92 0.59 10.93
CA LEU A 161 2.28 -0.81 11.19
C LEU A 161 3.45 -1.29 10.32
N ALA A 162 3.51 -0.87 9.05
CA ALA A 162 4.65 -1.10 8.17
C ALA A 162 5.91 -0.47 8.77
N SER A 163 5.87 0.81 9.15
CA SER A 163 7.02 1.50 9.76
C SER A 163 7.55 0.82 11.04
N PHE A 164 6.69 0.10 11.76
CA PHE A 164 7.06 -0.70 12.93
C PHE A 164 7.44 -2.16 12.61
N GLY A 165 7.55 -2.56 11.35
CA GLY A 165 7.88 -3.96 10.99
C GLY A 165 6.74 -4.96 11.24
N ARG A 166 5.55 -4.47 11.62
CA ARG A 166 4.41 -5.29 12.01
C ARG A 166 3.54 -5.72 10.84
N LEU A 167 3.70 -5.15 9.64
CA LEU A 167 3.06 -5.68 8.44
C LEU A 167 3.94 -6.64 7.66
N ARG A 168 3.30 -7.66 7.10
CA ARG A 168 3.87 -8.51 6.06
C ARG A 168 2.83 -8.76 4.99
N ALA A 169 3.17 -8.54 3.73
CA ALA A 169 2.36 -9.01 2.62
C ALA A 169 3.04 -10.19 1.93
N THR A 170 2.30 -11.27 1.74
CA THR A 170 2.73 -12.46 1.01
C THR A 170 2.00 -12.50 -0.33
N ILE A 171 2.75 -12.62 -1.41
CA ILE A 171 2.25 -12.69 -2.78
C ILE A 171 2.42 -14.14 -3.24
N ALA A 172 1.31 -14.83 -3.50
CA ALA A 172 1.28 -16.24 -3.89
C ALA A 172 0.22 -16.49 -4.99
N ASP A 173 0.26 -17.66 -5.62
CA ASP A 173 -0.87 -18.13 -6.43
C ASP A 173 -2.07 -18.44 -5.52
N PRO A 174 -3.31 -18.21 -6.00
CA PRO A 174 -4.50 -18.50 -5.22
C PRO A 174 -4.56 -19.99 -4.90
N ASP A 175 -4.66 -20.33 -3.61
CA ASP A 175 -4.89 -21.71 -3.16
C ASP A 175 -6.39 -22.02 -3.33
N PRO A 176 -6.77 -23.06 -4.10
CA PRO A 176 -8.18 -23.43 -4.25
C PRO A 176 -8.83 -23.91 -2.95
N LEU A 177 -8.06 -24.16 -1.87
CA LEU A 177 -8.57 -24.55 -0.55
C LEU A 177 -8.96 -23.36 0.35
N PHE A 178 -8.88 -22.13 -0.14
CA PHE A 178 -9.32 -20.98 0.65
C PHE A 178 -10.84 -21.01 0.87
N SER A 179 -11.23 -21.27 2.11
CA SER A 179 -12.58 -20.96 2.58
C SER A 179 -12.76 -19.44 2.65
N ASP A 180 -13.93 -18.93 2.25
CA ASP A 180 -14.37 -17.53 2.37
C ASP A 180 -14.32 -16.93 3.80
N GLN A 181 -13.77 -17.67 4.78
CA GLN A 181 -13.73 -17.32 6.21
C GLN A 181 -12.49 -16.51 6.63
N ASP A 182 -11.41 -16.53 5.85
CA ASP A 182 -10.24 -15.68 6.09
C ASP A 182 -10.57 -14.28 5.57
N GLY A 183 -11.16 -13.44 6.43
CA GLY A 183 -11.78 -12.20 5.99
C GLY A 183 -10.90 -11.39 5.02
N LEU A 184 -11.47 -11.17 3.84
CA LEU A 184 -10.79 -10.61 2.67
C LEU A 184 -10.79 -9.08 2.76
N TYR A 185 -9.64 -8.45 2.56
CA TYR A 185 -9.59 -7.02 2.25
C TYR A 185 -9.64 -6.87 0.74
N HIS A 186 -10.73 -6.30 0.23
CA HIS A 186 -10.79 -5.81 -1.14
C HIS A 186 -10.03 -4.47 -1.22
N VAL A 187 -8.70 -4.52 -1.26
CA VAL A 187 -7.89 -3.33 -1.57
C VAL A 187 -7.90 -3.16 -3.09
N GLY A 188 -8.90 -2.45 -3.62
CA GLY A 188 -8.99 -2.17 -5.06
C GLY A 188 -8.14 -0.96 -5.50
N PRO A 189 -8.07 -0.67 -6.82
CA PRO A 189 -7.36 0.49 -7.38
C PRO A 189 -7.79 1.84 -6.79
N ALA A 190 -9.05 1.95 -6.33
CA ALA A 190 -9.63 3.15 -5.72
C ALA A 190 -8.98 3.54 -4.38
N ALA A 191 -8.30 2.61 -3.70
CA ALA A 191 -7.67 2.84 -2.40
C ALA A 191 -6.20 3.30 -2.50
N LEU A 192 -5.66 3.50 -3.73
CA LEU A 192 -4.28 3.96 -3.92
C LEU A 192 -4.22 5.49 -4.06
N PRO A 193 -3.39 6.19 -3.26
CA PRO A 193 -3.27 7.64 -3.36
C PRO A 193 -2.85 8.05 -4.79
N PRO A 194 -3.22 9.25 -5.26
CA PRO A 194 -2.74 9.75 -6.55
C PRO A 194 -1.21 9.71 -6.59
N LEU A 195 -0.62 9.37 -7.74
CA LEU A 195 0.83 9.44 -7.92
C LEU A 195 1.24 10.92 -7.92
N SER A 196 1.81 11.41 -6.82
CA SER A 196 2.74 12.54 -6.91
C SER A 196 4.02 12.05 -7.60
N THR A 197 4.73 12.93 -8.31
CA THR A 197 5.92 12.59 -9.12
C THR A 197 6.87 11.68 -8.35
N ALA A 198 7.56 10.75 -9.03
CA ALA A 198 8.25 9.60 -8.41
C ALA A 198 9.30 9.91 -7.32
N LEU A 199 9.63 11.20 -7.12
CA LEU A 199 10.65 11.70 -6.21
C LEU A 199 10.12 12.74 -5.19
N ASN A 200 8.84 13.12 -5.23
CA ASN A 200 8.20 14.02 -4.26
C ASN A 200 7.49 13.25 -3.13
N VAL A 201 8.18 12.24 -2.59
CA VAL A 201 7.75 11.34 -1.50
C VAL A 201 7.49 12.07 -0.16
N GLY A 202 7.72 13.39 -0.11
CA GLY A 202 7.69 14.20 1.11
C GLY A 202 6.32 14.38 1.77
N SER A 203 5.21 14.30 1.04
CA SER A 203 3.85 14.44 1.60
C SER A 203 3.13 13.10 1.87
N ASP A 204 3.46 12.05 1.10
CA ASP A 204 2.69 10.79 1.09
C ASP A 204 3.42 9.61 1.79
N GLY A 205 4.66 9.82 2.25
CA GLY A 205 5.54 8.78 2.80
C GLY A 205 6.10 7.85 1.71
N PRO A 206 7.05 6.94 2.03
CA PRO A 206 7.80 6.11 1.07
C PRO A 206 6.94 5.06 0.32
N HIS A 207 5.62 5.09 0.45
CA HIS A 207 4.72 4.05 -0.01
C HIS A 207 3.89 4.44 -1.23
N GLY A 208 4.13 5.58 -1.88
CA GLY A 208 3.29 6.10 -2.98
C GLY A 208 3.03 5.13 -4.15
N ALA A 209 3.91 4.14 -4.36
CA ALA A 209 3.76 3.10 -5.37
C ALA A 209 2.65 2.08 -5.08
N ARG A 210 2.50 1.72 -3.80
CA ARG A 210 1.66 0.61 -3.30
C ARG A 210 0.65 1.07 -2.24
N GLY A 211 0.60 2.38 -2.01
CA GLY A 211 -0.29 3.09 -1.08
C GLY A 211 0.17 3.04 0.37
N TRP A 212 0.28 1.83 0.92
CA TRP A 212 0.33 1.65 2.38
C TRP A 212 1.37 0.66 2.90
N ILE A 213 2.10 -0.01 2.00
CA ILE A 213 3.13 -0.98 2.37
C ILE A 213 4.43 -0.74 1.59
N SER A 214 5.54 -0.77 2.32
CA SER A 214 6.89 -0.72 1.75
C SER A 214 7.24 -2.03 1.07
N ALA A 215 8.09 -1.98 0.04
CA ALA A 215 8.50 -3.20 -0.68
C ALA A 215 9.21 -4.20 0.25
N HIS A 216 9.83 -3.74 1.34
CA HIS A 216 10.60 -4.62 2.24
C HIS A 216 9.74 -5.53 3.13
N HIS A 217 8.43 -5.25 3.21
CA HIS A 217 7.46 -6.13 3.85
C HIS A 217 6.84 -7.14 2.89
N LEU A 218 7.17 -7.07 1.59
CA LEU A 218 6.66 -8.00 0.59
C LEU A 218 7.47 -9.29 0.61
N ARG A 219 6.77 -10.41 0.54
CA ARG A 219 7.32 -11.75 0.38
C ARG A 219 6.69 -12.39 -0.84
N PHE A 220 7.51 -12.84 -1.78
CA PHE A 220 7.04 -13.66 -2.89
C PHE A 220 7.12 -15.14 -2.55
N VAL A 221 6.06 -15.87 -2.84
CA VAL A 221 6.00 -17.33 -2.82
C VAL A 221 5.63 -17.75 -4.24
N SER A 222 6.66 -17.94 -5.07
CA SER A 222 6.48 -18.33 -6.48
C SER A 222 6.92 -19.78 -6.67
N PRO A 223 6.22 -20.55 -7.51
CA PRO A 223 6.70 -21.86 -7.95
C PRO A 223 8.08 -21.75 -8.61
N PRO A 224 8.90 -22.81 -8.56
CA PRO A 224 10.17 -22.86 -9.28
C PRO A 224 9.97 -22.58 -10.77
N GLY A 225 10.80 -21.69 -11.35
CA GLY A 225 10.76 -21.36 -12.78
C GLY A 225 9.79 -20.24 -13.18
N VAL A 226 8.90 -19.80 -12.29
CA VAL A 226 8.07 -18.61 -12.52
C VAL A 226 8.79 -17.38 -11.98
N GLY A 227 9.24 -16.50 -12.87
CA GLY A 227 9.90 -15.25 -12.48
C GLY A 227 8.97 -14.38 -11.63
N SER A 228 9.37 -14.01 -10.41
CA SER A 228 8.60 -13.12 -9.54
C SER A 228 8.57 -11.69 -10.09
N PRO A 229 7.44 -10.97 -10.04
CA PRO A 229 7.42 -9.58 -10.47
C PRO A 229 8.31 -8.73 -9.55
N ILE A 230 9.02 -7.76 -10.14
CA ILE A 230 9.85 -6.81 -9.40
C ILE A 230 8.99 -5.61 -9.02
N LEU A 231 8.47 -5.64 -7.79
CA LEU A 231 7.66 -4.55 -7.24
C LEU A 231 8.50 -3.45 -6.56
N LEU A 232 9.80 -3.40 -6.84
CA LEU A 232 10.72 -2.38 -6.32
C LEU A 232 10.59 -1.09 -7.16
N ALA A 233 10.39 0.06 -6.51
CA ALA A 233 10.40 1.36 -7.15
C ALA A 233 11.83 1.86 -7.37
N ALA A 234 12.01 2.80 -8.32
CA ALA A 234 13.34 3.32 -8.67
C ALA A 234 14.07 3.96 -7.49
N TYR A 235 13.36 4.69 -6.61
CA TYR A 235 13.96 5.28 -5.41
C TYR A 235 14.39 4.24 -4.38
N GLU A 236 13.73 3.08 -4.32
CA GLU A 236 14.12 1.96 -3.44
C GLU A 236 15.35 1.25 -3.99
N ALA A 237 15.43 1.04 -5.31
CA ALA A 237 16.63 0.54 -5.97
C ALA A 237 17.82 1.50 -5.78
N ALA A 238 17.59 2.80 -5.93
CA ALA A 238 18.60 3.83 -5.70
C ALA A 238 19.08 3.87 -4.24
N ALA A 239 18.19 3.63 -3.27
CA ALA A 239 18.56 3.52 -1.87
C ALA A 239 19.45 2.29 -1.59
N LEU A 240 19.18 1.14 -2.21
CA LEU A 240 20.08 -0.03 -2.15
C LEU A 240 21.45 0.27 -2.76
N LEU A 241 21.47 0.95 -3.90
CA LEU A 241 22.69 1.33 -4.62
C LEU A 241 23.51 2.39 -3.89
N LEU A 242 22.85 3.30 -3.17
CA LEU A 242 23.53 4.25 -2.29
C LEU A 242 24.16 3.52 -1.10
N GLY A 243 23.45 2.54 -0.53
CA GLY A 243 23.90 1.75 0.61
C GLY A 243 24.07 2.64 1.85
N GLY A 244 25.31 3.05 2.11
CA GLY A 244 25.68 4.04 3.14
C GLY A 244 26.57 5.18 2.62
N GLY A 245 26.68 5.31 1.30
CA GLY A 245 27.44 6.40 0.67
C GLY A 245 26.85 7.76 1.01
N VAL A 246 27.72 8.76 1.11
CA VAL A 246 27.35 10.15 1.41
C VAL A 246 27.91 11.07 0.33
N GLY A 247 27.13 12.10 -0.02
CA GLY A 247 27.56 13.19 -0.89
C GLY A 247 27.19 13.03 -2.36
N ALA A 248 27.39 14.12 -3.12
CA ALA A 248 26.88 14.29 -4.49
C ALA A 248 27.33 13.18 -5.46
N ASN A 249 28.59 12.74 -5.38
CA ASN A 249 29.11 11.69 -6.28
C ASN A 249 28.48 10.33 -6.01
N ALA A 250 28.22 9.99 -4.74
CA ALA A 250 27.56 8.73 -4.37
C ALA A 250 26.11 8.72 -4.88
N VAL A 251 25.37 9.82 -4.65
CA VAL A 251 24.00 10.01 -5.16
C VAL A 251 23.96 9.94 -6.69
N ARG A 252 24.87 10.62 -7.38
CA ARG A 252 24.96 10.59 -8.85
C ARG A 252 25.23 9.19 -9.38
N ARG A 253 26.15 8.45 -8.76
CA ARG A 253 26.47 7.06 -9.13
C ARG A 253 25.27 6.14 -8.93
N ALA A 254 24.58 6.25 -7.78
CA ALA A 254 23.37 5.50 -7.49
C ALA A 254 22.26 5.79 -8.50
N ALA A 255 22.04 7.05 -8.87
CA ALA A 255 21.05 7.44 -9.87
C ALA A 255 21.36 6.87 -11.27
N ARG A 256 22.63 6.95 -11.71
CA ARG A 256 23.05 6.35 -12.99
C ARG A 256 22.91 4.84 -13.00
N ALA A 257 23.30 4.17 -11.92
CA ALA A 257 23.14 2.73 -11.77
C ALA A 257 21.64 2.34 -11.77
N THR A 258 20.79 3.15 -11.15
CA THR A 258 19.32 2.97 -11.19
C THR A 258 18.79 3.08 -12.61
N GLY A 259 19.30 4.02 -13.41
CA GLY A 259 18.94 4.12 -14.83
C GLY A 259 19.29 2.87 -15.62
N LEU A 260 20.48 2.32 -15.40
CA LEU A 260 20.87 1.06 -16.03
C LEU A 260 19.97 -0.08 -15.56
N TRP A 261 19.66 -0.16 -14.27
CA TRP A 261 18.73 -1.16 -13.73
C TRP A 261 17.34 -1.11 -14.39
N LEU A 262 16.79 0.10 -14.60
CA LEU A 262 15.51 0.28 -15.29
C LEU A 262 15.57 -0.23 -16.74
N VAL A 263 16.68 0.00 -17.45
CA VAL A 263 16.89 -0.59 -18.79
C VAL A 263 16.91 -2.12 -18.73
N LEU A 264 17.64 -2.70 -17.78
CA LEU A 264 17.73 -4.15 -17.63
C LEU A 264 16.36 -4.77 -17.29
N LEU A 265 15.50 -4.06 -16.56
CA LEU A 265 14.15 -4.52 -16.24
C LEU A 265 13.24 -4.61 -17.46
N GLU A 266 13.40 -3.74 -18.47
CA GLU A 266 12.58 -3.81 -19.69
C GLU A 266 12.85 -5.11 -20.48
N HIS A 267 14.08 -5.62 -20.45
CA HIS A 267 14.44 -6.90 -21.11
C HIS A 267 13.78 -8.13 -20.46
N VAL A 268 13.36 -8.02 -19.20
CA VAL A 268 12.72 -9.10 -18.43
C VAL A 268 11.28 -8.77 -18.07
N ASP A 269 10.69 -7.77 -18.75
CA ASP A 269 9.31 -7.32 -18.57
C ASP A 269 8.96 -6.99 -17.10
N GLY A 270 9.93 -6.45 -16.36
CA GLY A 270 9.78 -6.12 -14.94
C GLY A 270 9.72 -7.33 -14.00
N ARG A 271 10.24 -8.50 -14.42
CA ARG A 271 10.25 -9.73 -13.61
C ARG A 271 11.67 -10.20 -13.32
N ALA A 272 11.84 -10.97 -12.24
CA ALA A 272 13.08 -11.71 -12.02
C ALA A 272 13.26 -12.75 -13.15
N GLY A 273 14.46 -12.84 -13.69
CA GLY A 273 14.73 -13.66 -14.87
C GLY A 273 16.11 -13.41 -15.45
N ALA A 274 16.41 -14.04 -16.58
CA ALA A 274 17.69 -13.89 -17.25
C ALA A 274 17.51 -13.61 -18.74
N PHE A 275 18.42 -12.83 -19.30
CA PHE A 275 18.49 -12.55 -20.74
C PHE A 275 19.94 -12.43 -21.20
N ASP A 276 20.16 -12.69 -22.49
CA ASP A 276 21.46 -12.58 -23.13
C ASP A 276 21.56 -11.24 -23.88
N THR A 277 22.67 -10.54 -23.69
CA THR A 277 22.96 -9.24 -24.32
C THR A 277 24.47 -9.07 -24.53
N THR A 278 24.91 -7.86 -24.87
CA THR A 278 26.33 -7.48 -24.94
C THR A 278 26.56 -6.16 -24.21
N VAL A 279 27.77 -5.92 -23.71
CA VAL A 279 28.10 -4.63 -23.08
C VAL A 279 27.90 -3.46 -24.06
N ALA A 280 28.22 -3.67 -25.34
CA ALA A 280 28.02 -2.67 -26.37
C ALA A 280 26.54 -2.34 -26.61
N GLY A 281 25.67 -3.36 -26.63
CA GLY A 281 24.22 -3.19 -26.71
C GLY A 281 23.67 -2.39 -25.54
N LEU A 282 24.02 -2.78 -24.31
CA LEU A 282 23.64 -2.04 -23.10
C LEU A 282 24.16 -0.60 -23.12
N THR A 283 25.38 -0.36 -23.61
CA THR A 283 25.91 1.00 -23.77
C THR A 283 25.09 1.83 -24.76
N ALA A 284 24.67 1.26 -25.88
CA ALA A 284 23.86 1.95 -26.88
C ALA A 284 22.47 2.33 -26.33
N GLU A 285 21.86 1.48 -25.51
CA GLU A 285 20.58 1.74 -24.85
C GLU A 285 20.69 2.75 -23.71
N PHE A 286 21.79 2.71 -22.94
CA PHE A 286 21.98 3.54 -21.76
C PHE A 286 22.51 4.94 -22.06
N ALA A 287 23.33 5.11 -23.09
CA ALA A 287 23.96 6.39 -23.40
C ALA A 287 22.96 7.55 -23.66
N PRO A 288 21.84 7.35 -24.38
CA PRO A 288 20.83 8.39 -24.57
C PRO A 288 20.21 8.88 -23.25
N LEU A 289 19.96 7.97 -22.30
CA LEU A 289 19.30 8.30 -21.02
C LEU A 289 20.08 9.26 -20.15
N LEU A 290 21.42 9.24 -20.27
CA LEU A 290 22.31 10.15 -19.54
C LEU A 290 22.86 11.28 -20.41
N ARG A 291 22.35 11.41 -21.65
CA ARG A 291 22.86 12.34 -22.68
C ARG A 291 24.38 12.25 -22.83
N LEU A 292 24.93 11.03 -22.78
CA LEU A 292 26.36 10.82 -23.01
C LEU A 292 26.70 11.17 -24.47
N ALA A 293 27.91 11.67 -24.70
CA ALA A 293 28.35 12.08 -26.02
C ALA A 293 28.19 10.94 -27.04
N ALA A 294 27.48 11.24 -28.14
CA ALA A 294 27.29 10.31 -29.25
C ALA A 294 28.65 9.89 -29.84
N GLY A 295 28.82 8.59 -30.12
CA GLY A 295 30.08 8.04 -30.63
C GLY A 295 31.17 7.81 -29.57
N GLY A 296 30.95 8.18 -28.31
CA GLY A 296 31.88 7.86 -27.21
C GLY A 296 31.81 6.39 -26.77
N ASP A 297 32.96 5.82 -26.42
CA ASP A 297 33.03 4.47 -25.85
C ASP A 297 32.75 4.49 -24.34
N HIS A 298 31.49 4.25 -23.96
CA HIS A 298 31.06 4.24 -22.56
C HIS A 298 30.97 2.83 -21.96
N ARG A 299 31.63 1.83 -22.59
CA ARG A 299 31.60 0.43 -22.12
C ARG A 299 32.19 0.25 -20.73
N SER A 300 33.20 1.04 -20.37
CA SER A 300 33.81 1.05 -19.03
C SER A 300 32.82 1.53 -17.96
N THR A 301 32.02 2.56 -18.29
CA THR A 301 30.96 3.07 -17.40
C THR A 301 29.88 2.02 -17.18
N VAL A 302 29.35 1.40 -18.25
CA VAL A 302 28.34 0.33 -18.10
C VAL A 302 28.89 -0.84 -17.30
N THR A 303 30.14 -1.24 -17.53
CA THR A 303 30.78 -2.32 -16.76
C THR A 303 30.87 -1.97 -15.27
N ALA A 304 31.25 -0.73 -14.93
CA ALA A 304 31.31 -0.27 -13.54
C ALA A 304 29.92 -0.24 -12.88
N LEU A 305 28.88 0.22 -13.60
CA LEU A 305 27.51 0.25 -13.09
C LEU A 305 26.91 -1.15 -12.92
N LEU A 306 27.21 -2.09 -13.82
CA LEU A 306 26.83 -3.50 -13.64
C LEU A 306 27.45 -4.08 -12.36
N ALA A 307 28.73 -3.80 -12.09
CA ALA A 307 29.37 -4.23 -10.85
C ALA A 307 28.73 -3.59 -9.61
N ASP A 308 28.19 -2.37 -9.70
CA ASP A 308 27.45 -1.76 -8.60
C ASP A 308 26.09 -2.42 -8.38
N LEU A 309 25.40 -2.77 -9.46
CA LEU A 309 24.13 -3.51 -9.40
C LEU A 309 24.33 -4.91 -8.80
N GLU A 310 25.42 -5.60 -9.17
CA GLU A 310 25.80 -6.88 -8.57
C GLU A 310 26.11 -6.75 -7.08
N ARG A 311 26.87 -5.72 -6.69
CA ARG A 311 27.19 -5.46 -5.28
C ARG A 311 25.93 -5.15 -4.46
N ALA A 312 24.96 -4.46 -5.04
CA ALA A 312 23.66 -4.21 -4.44
C ALA A 312 22.72 -5.42 -4.48
N GLY A 313 23.13 -6.53 -5.12
CA GLY A 313 22.34 -7.75 -5.26
C GLY A 313 21.18 -7.64 -6.26
N LEU A 314 21.08 -6.56 -7.03
CA LEU A 314 20.01 -6.31 -8.00
C LEU A 314 20.12 -7.20 -9.24
N VAL A 315 21.35 -7.57 -9.60
CA VAL A 315 21.62 -8.44 -10.73
C VAL A 315 22.75 -9.42 -10.42
N ARG A 316 22.90 -10.45 -11.25
CA ARG A 316 24.11 -11.25 -11.38
C ARG A 316 24.46 -11.34 -12.85
N THR A 317 25.71 -11.09 -13.23
CA THR A 317 26.16 -11.24 -14.60
C THR A 317 27.04 -12.47 -14.77
N GLU A 318 26.89 -13.12 -15.92
CA GLU A 318 27.69 -14.26 -16.36
C GLU A 318 28.20 -13.95 -17.76
N ARG A 319 29.39 -14.45 -18.12
CA ARG A 319 29.93 -14.31 -19.47
C ARG A 319 30.06 -15.67 -20.14
N PRO A 320 29.00 -16.15 -20.84
CA PRO A 320 29.06 -17.41 -21.57
C PRO A 320 30.11 -17.40 -22.69
N SER A 321 30.38 -16.22 -23.26
CA SER A 321 31.39 -16.03 -24.31
C SER A 321 32.09 -14.68 -24.18
N ARG A 322 33.13 -14.44 -24.98
CA ARG A 322 33.84 -13.14 -25.00
C ARG A 322 32.94 -11.97 -25.44
N LYS A 323 31.88 -12.24 -26.20
CA LYS A 323 30.97 -11.21 -26.74
C LYS A 323 29.61 -11.18 -26.03
N THR A 324 29.19 -12.30 -25.44
CA THR A 324 27.88 -12.46 -24.81
C THR A 324 27.97 -12.23 -23.31
N LEU A 325 27.07 -11.40 -22.80
CA LEU A 325 26.82 -11.17 -21.39
C LEU A 325 25.42 -11.70 -21.07
N ARG A 326 25.33 -12.65 -20.13
CA ARG A 326 24.05 -13.07 -19.56
C ARG A 326 23.80 -12.27 -18.29
N VAL A 327 22.67 -11.59 -18.21
CA VAL A 327 22.27 -10.81 -17.04
C VAL A 327 21.08 -11.49 -16.39
N HIS A 328 21.22 -11.81 -15.10
CA HIS A 328 20.16 -12.31 -14.24
C HIS A 328 19.64 -11.17 -13.38
N VAL A 329 18.39 -10.74 -13.57
CA VAL A 329 17.71 -9.79 -12.69
C VAL A 329 17.13 -10.57 -11.50
N LEU A 330 17.50 -10.16 -10.29
CA LEU A 330 17.23 -10.94 -9.08
C LEU A 330 16.02 -10.41 -8.30
N PRO A 331 15.26 -11.28 -7.60
CA PRO A 331 14.28 -10.85 -6.62
C PRO A 331 15.02 -10.37 -5.37
N VAL A 332 15.15 -9.06 -5.21
CA VAL A 332 15.92 -8.46 -4.09
C VAL A 332 15.01 -8.11 -2.93
N ARG A 333 15.53 -8.30 -1.70
CA ARG A 333 14.93 -7.73 -0.50
C ARG A 333 15.06 -6.20 -0.56
N ALA A 334 13.94 -5.53 -0.72
CA ALA A 334 13.89 -4.07 -0.73
C ALA A 334 14.50 -3.45 0.55
N PRO A 335 14.99 -2.20 0.47
CA PRO A 335 15.54 -1.49 1.63
C PRO A 335 14.45 -1.18 2.64
N ASP A 336 14.82 -1.05 3.92
CA ASP A 336 13.93 -0.51 4.95
C ASP A 336 13.55 0.97 4.67
N ASP A 337 12.55 1.45 5.40
CA ASP A 337 12.02 2.81 5.21
C ASP A 337 13.02 3.89 5.62
N GLU A 338 13.90 3.59 6.58
CA GLU A 338 14.97 4.50 7.03
C GLU A 338 15.97 4.76 5.90
N ARG A 339 16.49 3.71 5.25
CA ARG A 339 17.40 3.81 4.11
C ARG A 339 16.74 4.52 2.93
N THR A 340 15.47 4.22 2.67
CA THR A 340 14.70 4.87 1.60
C THR A 340 14.58 6.38 1.85
N THR A 341 14.22 6.76 3.08
CA THR A 341 14.10 8.16 3.48
C THR A 341 15.45 8.88 3.50
N SER A 342 16.51 8.21 3.94
CA SER A 342 17.88 8.75 3.90
C SER A 342 18.32 9.06 2.47
N PHE A 343 18.10 8.13 1.53
CA PHE A 343 18.37 8.36 0.11
C PHE A 343 17.59 9.56 -0.43
N LEU A 344 16.29 9.64 -0.18
CA LEU A 344 15.43 10.73 -0.66
C LEU A 344 15.88 12.10 -0.13
N ARG A 345 16.29 12.17 1.15
CA ARG A 345 16.85 13.40 1.74
C ARG A 345 18.14 13.83 1.03
N GLN A 346 19.06 12.90 0.79
CA GLN A 346 20.33 13.19 0.11
C GLN A 346 20.12 13.58 -1.36
N TRP A 347 19.19 12.92 -2.04
CA TRP A 347 18.78 13.26 -3.39
C TRP A 347 18.23 14.68 -3.49
N SER A 348 17.30 15.04 -2.60
CA SER A 348 16.72 16.39 -2.55
C SER A 348 17.77 17.46 -2.22
N ALA A 349 18.65 17.20 -1.25
CA ALA A 349 19.73 18.12 -0.91
C ALA A 349 20.68 18.37 -2.10
N TRP A 350 21.07 17.31 -2.82
CA TRP A 350 21.91 17.42 -4.01
C TRP A 350 21.24 18.20 -5.15
N ARG A 351 19.94 17.99 -5.38
CA ARG A 351 19.16 18.73 -6.38
C ARG A 351 19.08 20.22 -6.06
N MET A 352 18.87 20.58 -4.80
CA MET A 352 18.78 21.97 -4.36
C MET A 352 20.12 22.69 -4.38
N SER A 353 21.24 21.98 -4.19
CA SER A 353 22.58 22.60 -4.17
C SER A 353 23.13 22.98 -5.55
N GLY A 354 22.31 22.98 -6.60
CA GLY A 354 22.73 23.36 -7.95
C GLY A 354 23.73 22.39 -8.59
N GLY A 355 23.77 21.13 -8.14
CA GLY A 355 24.67 20.11 -8.69
C GLY A 355 24.39 19.87 -10.17
N GLU A 356 25.17 20.50 -11.05
CA GLU A 356 25.30 20.33 -12.51
C GLU A 356 24.03 19.95 -13.27
N SER A 357 23.49 20.89 -14.07
CA SER A 357 22.30 20.80 -14.93
C SER A 357 21.54 19.47 -14.83
N ALA A 358 20.47 19.49 -14.02
CA ALA A 358 19.38 18.50 -13.99
C ALA A 358 19.01 17.89 -15.36
N ALA A 359 19.22 18.64 -16.45
CA ALA A 359 19.01 18.27 -17.84
C ALA A 359 19.51 16.88 -18.27
N GLY A 360 20.53 16.31 -17.63
CA GLY A 360 21.04 14.97 -17.94
C GLY A 360 20.27 13.80 -17.29
N LEU A 361 19.36 14.08 -16.36
CA LEU A 361 18.61 13.07 -15.60
C LEU A 361 17.09 13.18 -15.79
N ASP A 362 16.60 14.15 -16.58
CA ASP A 362 15.16 14.29 -16.81
C ASP A 362 14.57 13.05 -17.52
N GLU A 363 15.31 12.46 -18.47
CA GLU A 363 14.95 11.18 -19.10
C GLU A 363 14.91 10.03 -18.09
N LEU A 364 15.83 10.03 -17.12
CA LEU A 364 15.83 9.05 -16.03
C LEU A 364 14.58 9.22 -15.14
N VAL A 365 14.15 10.46 -14.87
CA VAL A 365 12.93 10.74 -14.11
C VAL A 365 11.71 10.24 -14.87
N VAL A 366 11.62 10.51 -16.17
CA VAL A 366 10.52 10.01 -17.02
C VAL A 366 10.48 8.47 -17.04
N LEU A 367 11.63 7.82 -17.19
CA LEU A 367 11.73 6.36 -17.17
C LEU A 367 11.33 5.80 -15.79
N ALA A 368 11.76 6.43 -14.70
CA ALA A 368 11.40 6.04 -13.34
C ALA A 368 9.90 6.20 -13.07
N GLU A 369 9.27 7.27 -13.56
CA GLU A 369 7.83 7.50 -13.47
C GLU A 369 7.03 6.47 -14.27
N ARG A 370 7.49 6.13 -15.47
CA ARG A 370 6.88 5.08 -16.29
C ARG A 370 6.95 3.73 -15.59
N HIS A 371 8.12 3.35 -15.08
CA HIS A 371 8.30 2.12 -14.29
C HIS A 371 7.37 2.08 -13.07
N LEU A 372 7.33 3.18 -12.31
CA LEU A 372 6.48 3.30 -11.14
C LEU A 372 4.99 3.08 -11.49
N ARG A 373 4.51 3.72 -12.56
CA ARG A 373 3.11 3.64 -12.99
C ARG A 373 2.77 2.28 -13.59
N ASP A 374 3.54 1.85 -14.59
CA ASP A 374 3.17 0.76 -15.49
C ASP A 374 3.64 -0.61 -14.99
N ARG A 375 4.72 -0.67 -14.22
CA ARG A 375 5.32 -1.94 -13.75
C ARG A 375 5.10 -2.19 -12.28
N VAL A 376 5.23 -1.17 -11.43
CA VAL A 376 5.04 -1.35 -9.98
C VAL A 376 3.57 -1.22 -9.61
N ARG A 377 2.95 -0.06 -9.87
CA ARG A 377 1.59 0.24 -9.43
C ARG A 377 0.56 -0.65 -10.13
N ARG A 378 0.62 -0.77 -11.47
CA ARG A 378 -0.31 -1.64 -12.22
C ARG A 378 -0.23 -3.09 -11.75
N THR A 379 0.97 -3.68 -11.72
CA THR A 379 1.15 -5.06 -11.24
C THR A 379 0.66 -5.24 -9.80
N TRP A 380 0.88 -4.25 -8.93
CA TRP A 380 0.35 -4.30 -7.56
C TRP A 380 -1.17 -4.34 -7.53
N VAL A 381 -1.84 -3.50 -8.32
CA VAL A 381 -3.30 -3.52 -8.48
C VAL A 381 -3.76 -4.87 -9.02
N ASP A 382 -3.14 -5.37 -10.09
CA ASP A 382 -3.51 -6.64 -10.71
C ASP A 382 -3.39 -7.81 -9.72
N LEU A 383 -2.34 -7.80 -8.87
CA LEU A 383 -2.17 -8.80 -7.81
C LEU A 383 -3.25 -8.71 -6.73
N LEU A 384 -3.69 -7.51 -6.36
CA LEU A 384 -4.77 -7.30 -5.40
C LEU A 384 -6.12 -7.75 -5.98
N GLU A 385 -6.42 -7.36 -7.23
CA GLU A 385 -7.65 -7.74 -7.95
C GLU A 385 -7.73 -9.26 -8.16
N ALA A 386 -6.61 -9.90 -8.50
CA ALA A 386 -6.50 -11.34 -8.62
C ALA A 386 -6.47 -12.09 -7.26
N ARG A 387 -6.61 -11.37 -6.13
CA ARG A 387 -6.58 -11.92 -4.75
C ARG A 387 -5.32 -12.72 -4.44
N ARG A 388 -4.17 -12.28 -4.96
CA ARG A 388 -2.87 -12.93 -4.79
C ARG A 388 -2.06 -12.39 -3.62
N VAL A 389 -2.54 -11.35 -2.95
CA VAL A 389 -1.87 -10.69 -1.83
C VAL A 389 -2.56 -11.04 -0.52
N ARG A 390 -1.82 -11.66 0.40
CA ARG A 390 -2.23 -11.87 1.79
C ARG A 390 -1.47 -10.91 2.70
N VAL A 391 -2.19 -10.15 3.52
CA VAL A 391 -1.58 -9.25 4.50
C VAL A 391 -1.74 -9.84 5.89
N GLU A 392 -0.65 -9.88 6.64
CA GLU A 392 -0.60 -10.32 8.02
C GLU A 392 -0.11 -9.15 8.88
N VAL A 393 -0.81 -8.92 9.99
CA VAL A 393 -0.34 -8.07 11.07
C VAL A 393 0.34 -8.96 12.09
N ARG A 394 1.64 -8.78 12.28
CA ARG A 394 2.43 -9.50 13.28
C ARG A 394 2.07 -9.02 14.68
N PRO A 395 2.13 -9.91 15.69
CA PRO A 395 1.99 -9.48 17.08
C PRO A 395 3.04 -8.43 17.44
N PRO A 396 2.79 -7.61 18.47
CA PRO A 396 3.85 -6.82 19.08
C PRO A 396 4.99 -7.76 19.47
N ASP A 397 6.24 -7.35 19.31
CA ASP A 397 7.34 -8.06 19.95
C ASP A 397 7.08 -8.03 21.47
N ASP A 398 7.10 -9.19 22.12
CA ASP A 398 6.81 -9.29 23.55
C ASP A 398 7.72 -8.34 24.35
N ALA A 399 7.11 -7.50 25.18
CA ALA A 399 7.80 -6.65 26.16
C ALA A 399 8.08 -7.42 27.45
#